data_AF-A0A539EDX6-F1
#
_entry.id   AF-A0A539EDX6-F1
#
_cell.length_a   1.000
_cell.length_b   1.000
_cell.length_c   1.000
_cell.angle_alpha   90.00
_cell.angle_beta   90.00
_cell.angle_gamma   90.00
#
_symmetry.space_group_name_H-M   'P 1'
#
loop_
_entity.id
_entity.type
_entity.pdbx_description
1 polymer ?
#
loop_
_entity_poly.entity_id
_entity_poly.type
_entity_poly.pdbx_seq_one_letter_code
_entity_poly.pdbx_strand_id
1 'polypeptide(L)'
;MQYYIEAKTALVPAAGDPAPEALAALIVAELCKADAVRRSVLQSFDYRILSAARALEPALRIAALSRDFLEDLPKTAERLRADDVAAYRPVVSPGLVAALHRRGVRVVAWTANDPEEWEALVGSRVDGIITDDPEALIGWLGTRP
;
A
#
# COMPACT_ATOMS: atom_id res chain seq x y z
N MET A 1 11.88 8.08 8.77
CA MET A 1 10.56 8.32 8.15
C MET A 1 10.46 7.44 6.91
N GLN A 2 9.32 6.78 6.69
CA GLN A 2 9.02 5.98 5.51
C GLN A 2 7.96 6.72 4.66
N TYR A 3 8.08 6.69 3.34
CA TYR A 3 7.12 7.27 2.40
C TYR A 3 6.28 6.17 1.75
N TYR A 4 4.96 6.37 1.69
CA TYR A 4 4.07 5.58 0.84
C TYR A 4 3.70 6.44 -0.37
N ILE A 5 4.17 6.06 -1.55
CA ILE A 5 4.02 6.83 -2.78
C ILE A 5 3.03 6.09 -3.67
N GLU A 6 1.90 6.72 -3.96
CA GLU A 6 0.90 6.13 -4.87
C GLU A 6 1.21 6.52 -6.32
N ALA A 7 1.41 5.53 -7.18
CA ALA A 7 1.40 5.72 -8.62
C ALA A 7 -0.04 5.64 -9.13
N LYS A 8 -0.56 6.79 -9.59
CA LYS A 8 -1.90 6.90 -10.18
C LYS A 8 -1.87 6.70 -11.68
N THR A 9 -2.81 5.89 -12.16
CA THR A 9 -3.10 5.71 -13.58
C THR A 9 -4.55 6.06 -13.85
N ALA A 10 -4.84 6.59 -15.04
CA ALA A 10 -6.20 6.72 -15.50
C ALA A 10 -6.79 5.32 -15.78
N LEU A 11 -8.09 5.13 -15.48
CA LEU A 11 -8.82 3.92 -15.86
C LEU A 11 -8.89 3.77 -17.38
N VAL A 12 -8.96 4.90 -18.10
CA VAL A 12 -8.90 4.99 -19.55
C VAL A 12 -7.73 5.90 -19.90
N PRO A 13 -6.60 5.34 -20.38
CA PRO A 13 -5.43 6.14 -20.74
C PRO A 13 -5.76 7.11 -21.89
N ALA A 14 -5.38 8.37 -21.72
CA ALA A 14 -5.43 9.37 -22.78
C ALA A 14 -4.19 9.28 -23.68
N ALA A 15 -4.28 9.87 -24.88
CA ALA A 15 -3.11 10.03 -25.74
C ALA A 15 -2.05 10.89 -25.01
N GLY A 16 -0.91 10.29 -24.69
CA GLY A 16 0.18 10.94 -23.96
C GLY A 16 0.43 10.37 -22.56
N ASP A 17 -0.50 9.58 -22.02
CA ASP A 17 -0.25 8.87 -20.76
C ASP A 17 0.88 7.84 -20.96
N PRO A 18 1.88 7.78 -20.06
CA PRO A 18 2.94 6.80 -20.15
C PRO A 18 2.38 5.39 -19.97
N ALA A 19 2.95 4.43 -20.69
CA ALA A 19 2.74 3.02 -20.38
C ALA A 19 3.15 2.74 -18.91
N PRO A 20 2.51 1.78 -18.22
CA PRO A 20 2.83 1.44 -16.83
C PRO A 20 4.33 1.22 -16.56
N GLU A 21 5.02 0.56 -17.48
CA GLU A 21 6.45 0.27 -17.39
C GLU A 21 7.30 1.55 -17.53
N ALA A 22 6.88 2.48 -18.40
CA ALA A 22 7.55 3.76 -18.56
C ALA A 22 7.36 4.64 -17.32
N LEU A 23 6.15 4.66 -16.74
CA LEU A 23 5.88 5.36 -15.49
C LEU A 23 6.70 4.78 -14.34
N ALA A 24 6.76 3.45 -14.22
CA ALA A 24 7.59 2.78 -13.23
C ALA A 24 9.07 3.16 -13.34
N ALA A 25 9.62 3.20 -14.56
CA ALA A 25 10.99 3.61 -14.79
C ALA A 25 11.26 5.06 -14.36
N LEU A 26 10.35 5.98 -14.65
CA LEU A 26 10.45 7.37 -14.21
C LEU A 26 10.43 7.48 -12.68
N ILE A 27 9.51 6.78 -12.01
CA ILE A 27 9.41 6.77 -10.55
C ILE A 27 10.70 6.22 -9.91
N VAL A 28 11.19 5.07 -10.39
CA VAL A 28 12.43 4.47 -9.87
C VAL A 28 13.61 5.40 -10.09
N ALA A 29 13.74 6.02 -11.27
CA ALA A 29 14.81 6.97 -11.54
C ALA A 29 14.79 8.16 -10.58
N GLU A 30 13.62 8.74 -10.30
CA GLU A 30 13.50 9.85 -9.34
C GLU A 30 13.80 9.41 -7.91
N LEU A 31 13.36 8.21 -7.49
CA LEU A 31 13.69 7.67 -6.17
C LEU A 31 15.19 7.42 -6.00
N CYS A 32 15.88 6.94 -7.03
CA CYS A 32 17.33 6.76 -7.03
C CYS A 32 18.07 8.10 -6.95
N LYS A 33 17.67 9.09 -7.76
CA LYS A 33 18.25 10.44 -7.72
C LYS A 33 18.10 11.10 -6.36
N ALA A 34 16.98 10.85 -5.68
CA ALA A 34 16.69 11.41 -4.36
C ALA A 34 17.26 10.61 -3.18
N ASP A 35 17.99 9.52 -3.43
CA ASP A 35 18.44 8.55 -2.39
C ASP A 35 17.28 8.17 -1.43
N ALA A 36 16.13 7.85 -2.03
CA ALA A 36 14.88 7.62 -1.32
C ALA A 36 14.39 6.17 -1.41
N VAL A 37 14.97 5.33 -2.27
CA VAL A 37 14.55 3.94 -2.53
C VAL A 37 14.25 3.17 -1.25
N ARG A 38 15.22 3.09 -0.33
CA ARG A 38 15.08 2.29 0.91
C ARG A 38 14.06 2.85 1.90
N ARG A 39 13.69 4.12 1.76
CA ARG A 39 12.72 4.82 2.61
C ARG A 39 11.35 4.93 1.95
N SER A 40 11.14 4.32 0.78
CA SER A 40 9.90 4.40 0.03
C SER A 40 9.23 3.03 -0.11
N VAL A 41 7.91 3.04 -0.08
CA VAL A 41 7.03 1.95 -0.52
C VAL A 41 6.22 2.49 -1.68
N LEU A 42 6.33 1.86 -2.85
CA LEU A 42 5.51 2.20 -4.00
C LEU A 42 4.19 1.43 -3.95
N GLN A 43 3.07 2.12 -4.05
CA GLN A 43 1.74 1.51 -4.08
C GLN A 43 0.97 1.91 -5.33
N SER A 44 0.13 1.02 -5.85
CA SER A 44 -0.71 1.30 -7.01
C SER A 44 -1.83 0.26 -7.15
N PHE A 45 -2.97 0.68 -7.71
CA PHE A 45 -4.00 -0.25 -8.19
C PHE A 45 -3.59 -0.94 -9.50
N ASP A 46 -2.66 -0.37 -10.25
CA ASP A 46 -2.10 -0.99 -11.45
C ASP A 46 -0.84 -1.78 -11.08
N TYR A 47 -1.02 -3.07 -10.81
CA TYR A 47 0.07 -3.95 -10.38
C TYR A 47 1.17 -4.16 -11.44
N ARG A 48 0.94 -3.76 -12.71
CA ARG A 48 1.99 -3.76 -13.73
C ARG A 48 3.09 -2.78 -13.38
N ILE A 49 2.74 -1.61 -12.83
CA ILE A 49 3.70 -0.61 -12.35
C ILE A 49 4.54 -1.21 -11.22
N LEU A 50 3.91 -1.89 -10.27
CA LEU A 50 4.60 -2.48 -9.11
C LEU A 50 5.60 -3.56 -9.55
N SER A 51 5.17 -4.43 -10.47
CA SER A 51 6.00 -5.50 -11.01
C SER A 51 7.20 -4.93 -11.79
N ALA A 52 6.96 -3.92 -12.62
CA ALA A 52 8.00 -3.25 -13.39
C ALA A 52 8.99 -2.50 -12.48
N ALA A 53 8.50 -1.78 -11.48
CA ALA A 53 9.35 -1.04 -10.53
C ALA A 53 10.25 -1.99 -9.73
N ARG A 54 9.72 -3.12 -9.24
CA ARG A 54 10.51 -4.14 -8.54
C ARG A 54 11.58 -4.76 -9.43
N ALA A 55 11.27 -5.00 -10.71
CA ALA A 55 12.23 -5.56 -11.66
C ALA A 55 13.40 -4.59 -11.91
N LEU A 56 13.14 -3.29 -11.92
CA LEU A 56 14.16 -2.25 -12.08
C LEU A 56 14.98 -2.00 -10.81
N GLU A 57 14.34 -2.03 -9.64
CA GLU A 57 14.98 -1.80 -8.35
C GLU A 57 14.46 -2.80 -7.29
N PRO A 58 15.13 -3.96 -7.11
CA PRO A 58 14.68 -4.99 -6.18
C PRO A 58 14.60 -4.53 -4.72
N ALA A 59 15.38 -3.52 -4.31
CA ALA A 59 15.34 -2.98 -2.95
C ALA A 59 14.14 -2.05 -2.71
N LEU A 60 13.45 -1.57 -3.76
CA LEU A 60 12.25 -0.75 -3.62
C LEU A 60 11.10 -1.62 -3.16
N ARG A 61 10.57 -1.31 -1.96
CA ARG A 61 9.39 -2.00 -1.45
C ARG A 61 8.14 -1.65 -2.25
N ILE A 62 7.22 -2.61 -2.36
CA ILE A 62 5.94 -2.41 -3.05
C ILE A 62 4.76 -2.81 -2.16
N ALA A 63 3.65 -2.08 -2.31
CA ALA A 63 2.37 -2.40 -1.70
C ALA A 63 1.28 -2.60 -2.76
N ALA A 64 0.59 -3.74 -2.72
CA ALA A 64 -0.58 -3.96 -3.56
C ALA A 64 -1.76 -3.13 -3.02
N LEU A 65 -2.17 -2.09 -3.77
CA LEU A 65 -3.29 -1.24 -3.39
C LEU A 65 -4.59 -1.87 -3.89
N SER A 66 -5.50 -2.20 -2.99
CA SER A 66 -6.75 -2.88 -3.35
C SER A 66 -7.95 -2.31 -2.63
N ARG A 67 -9.08 -2.38 -3.31
CA ARG A 67 -10.42 -2.05 -2.79
C ARG A 67 -11.45 -3.15 -3.04
N ASP A 68 -11.02 -4.27 -3.61
CA ASP A 68 -11.90 -5.31 -4.13
C ASP A 68 -12.07 -6.43 -3.08
N PHE A 69 -13.31 -6.69 -2.68
CA PHE A 69 -13.64 -7.76 -1.75
C PHE A 69 -13.52 -9.16 -2.37
N LEU A 70 -13.53 -9.25 -3.71
CA LEU A 70 -13.43 -10.51 -4.43
C LEU A 70 -11.98 -10.90 -4.71
N GLU A 71 -11.03 -9.99 -4.47
CA GLU A 71 -9.62 -10.25 -4.69
C GLU A 71 -9.05 -11.14 -3.57
N ASP A 72 -8.39 -12.24 -3.96
CA ASP A 72 -7.56 -13.05 -3.05
C ASP A 72 -6.24 -12.31 -2.77
N LEU A 73 -6.29 -11.37 -1.82
CA LEU A 73 -5.15 -10.53 -1.46
C LEU A 73 -3.91 -11.33 -1.03
N PRO A 74 -4.00 -12.41 -0.23
CA PRO A 74 -2.85 -13.27 0.04
C PRO A 74 -2.18 -13.81 -1.22
N LYS A 75 -2.97 -14.30 -2.19
CA LYS A 75 -2.43 -14.81 -3.46
C LYS A 75 -1.90 -13.70 -4.35
N THR A 76 -2.53 -12.53 -4.38
CA THR A 76 -2.00 -11.36 -5.08
C THR A 76 -0.65 -10.94 -4.51
N ALA A 77 -0.54 -10.82 -3.19
CA ALA A 77 0.71 -10.42 -2.53
C ALA A 77 1.83 -11.42 -2.81
N GLU A 78 1.54 -12.72 -2.77
CA GLU A 78 2.50 -13.78 -3.13
C GLU A 78 2.97 -13.66 -4.58
N ARG A 79 2.04 -13.50 -5.53
CA ARG A 79 2.36 -13.34 -6.96
C ARG A 79 3.24 -12.13 -7.22
N LEU A 80 2.97 -11.01 -6.56
CA LEU A 80 3.75 -9.77 -6.72
C LEU A 80 5.04 -9.77 -5.91
N ARG A 81 5.20 -10.70 -4.95
CA ARG A 81 6.21 -10.60 -3.88
C ARG A 81 6.13 -9.22 -3.20
N ALA A 82 4.90 -8.82 -2.87
CA ALA A 82 4.65 -7.54 -2.22
C ALA A 82 5.12 -7.60 -0.77
N ASP A 83 5.71 -6.50 -0.28
CA ASP A 83 6.05 -6.40 1.15
C ASP A 83 4.81 -6.03 1.96
N ASP A 84 3.91 -5.25 1.35
CA ASP A 84 2.73 -4.70 1.99
C ASP A 84 1.48 -4.93 1.11
N VAL A 85 0.31 -4.95 1.73
CA VAL A 85 -0.99 -4.77 1.09
C VAL A 85 -1.60 -3.50 1.64
N ALA A 86 -1.95 -2.57 0.76
CA ALA A 86 -2.67 -1.36 1.11
C ALA A 86 -4.17 -1.56 0.81
N ALA A 87 -4.96 -1.93 1.82
CA ALA A 87 -6.35 -2.39 1.64
C ALA A 87 -7.38 -1.34 2.04
N TYR A 88 -8.44 -1.22 1.26
CA TYR A 88 -9.60 -0.40 1.62
C TYR A 88 -10.22 -0.94 2.92
N ARG A 89 -10.41 -0.07 3.93
CA ARG A 89 -10.81 -0.44 5.30
C ARG A 89 -11.94 -1.48 5.41
N PRO A 90 -12.99 -1.49 4.57
CA PRO A 90 -14.06 -2.47 4.70
C PRO A 90 -13.66 -3.89 4.30
N VAL A 91 -12.60 -4.04 3.49
CA VAL A 91 -12.04 -5.35 3.10
C VAL A 91 -11.19 -5.95 4.24
N VAL A 92 -10.73 -5.12 5.17
CA VAL A 92 -9.84 -5.53 6.25
C VAL A 92 -10.60 -6.33 7.30
N SER A 93 -10.05 -7.49 7.66
CA SER A 93 -10.53 -8.32 8.76
C SER A 93 -9.35 -8.97 9.51
N PRO A 94 -9.53 -9.38 10.77
CA PRO A 94 -8.47 -10.07 11.51
C PRO A 94 -7.95 -11.32 10.80
N GLY A 95 -8.84 -12.05 10.12
CA GLY A 95 -8.49 -13.26 9.35
C GLY A 95 -7.61 -12.94 8.14
N LEU A 96 -7.95 -11.88 7.40
CA LEU A 96 -7.14 -11.41 6.27
C LEU A 96 -5.76 -10.95 6.72
N VAL A 97 -5.70 -10.12 7.76
CA VAL A 97 -4.44 -9.60 8.30
C VAL A 97 -3.54 -10.76 8.77
N ALA A 98 -4.09 -11.70 9.54
CA ALA A 98 -3.34 -12.87 9.96
C ALA A 98 -2.84 -13.74 8.79
N ALA A 99 -3.61 -13.85 7.71
CA ALA A 99 -3.21 -14.61 6.52
C ALA A 99 -2.05 -13.94 5.75
N LEU A 100 -2.01 -12.61 5.70
CA LEU A 100 -0.94 -11.83 5.09
C LEU A 100 0.31 -11.83 5.98
N HIS A 101 0.15 -11.64 7.30
CA HIS A 101 1.27 -11.71 8.25
C HIS A 101 1.98 -13.06 8.23
N ARG A 102 1.26 -14.18 8.10
CA ARG A 102 1.87 -15.52 7.95
C ARG A 102 2.77 -15.65 6.72
N ARG A 103 2.62 -14.75 5.73
CA ARG A 103 3.44 -14.69 4.51
C ARG A 103 4.53 -13.61 4.60
N GLY A 104 4.67 -12.96 5.75
CA GLY A 104 5.60 -11.83 5.93
C GLY A 104 5.13 -10.53 5.27
N VAL A 105 3.84 -10.44 4.91
CA VAL A 105 3.27 -9.27 4.24
C VAL A 105 2.54 -8.40 5.25
N ARG A 106 2.86 -7.11 5.31
CA ARG A 106 2.17 -6.15 6.20
C ARG A 106 0.85 -5.67 5.60
N VAL A 107 -0.05 -5.16 6.43
CA VAL A 107 -1.33 -4.59 6.01
C VAL A 107 -1.42 -3.14 6.43
N VAL A 108 -1.65 -2.25 5.46
CA VAL A 108 -1.92 -0.83 5.68
C VAL A 108 -3.33 -0.53 5.22
N ALA A 109 -4.20 -0.08 6.13
CA ALA A 109 -5.60 0.19 5.79
C ALA A 109 -5.79 1.64 5.33
N TRP A 110 -6.64 1.87 4.33
CA TRP A 110 -7.00 3.22 3.85
C TRP A 110 -8.49 3.35 3.54
N THR A 111 -9.09 4.53 3.50
CA THR A 111 -8.76 5.67 4.36
C THR A 111 -9.71 5.61 5.54
N ALA A 112 -9.20 5.65 6.77
CA ALA A 112 -10.01 5.57 7.98
C ALA A 112 -9.93 6.89 8.75
N ASN A 113 -11.08 7.47 9.08
CA ASN A 113 -11.16 8.87 9.55
C ASN A 113 -11.90 9.05 10.87
N ASP A 114 -12.44 7.98 11.46
CA ASP A 114 -13.13 8.05 12.74
C ASP A 114 -12.68 6.97 13.74
N PRO A 115 -12.92 7.19 15.05
CA PRO A 115 -12.49 6.27 16.11
C PRO A 115 -13.05 4.84 16.01
N GLU A 116 -14.26 4.66 15.46
CA GLU A 116 -14.85 3.33 15.33
C GLU A 116 -14.11 2.52 14.25
N GLU A 117 -13.81 3.16 13.12
CA GLU A 117 -12.97 2.59 12.07
C GLU A 117 -11.55 2.28 12.57
N TRP A 118 -10.94 3.19 13.33
CA TRP A 118 -9.61 2.96 13.90
C TRP A 118 -9.61 1.80 14.90
N GLU A 119 -10.60 1.69 15.77
CA GLU A 119 -10.74 0.57 16.72
C GLU A 119 -10.81 -0.76 15.97
N ALA A 120 -11.65 -0.85 14.94
CA ALA A 120 -11.80 -2.07 14.15
C ALA A 120 -10.50 -2.48 13.44
N LEU A 121 -9.77 -1.51 12.88
CA LEU A 121 -8.50 -1.75 12.19
C LEU A 121 -7.39 -2.15 13.16
N VAL A 122 -7.27 -1.48 14.31
CA VAL A 122 -6.32 -1.84 15.37
C VAL A 122 -6.66 -3.22 15.94
N GLY A 123 -7.94 -3.51 16.19
CA GLY A 123 -8.42 -4.83 16.60
C GLY A 123 -8.10 -5.94 15.58
N SER A 124 -8.06 -5.59 14.29
CA SER A 124 -7.61 -6.47 13.21
C SER A 124 -6.09 -6.59 13.10
N ARG A 125 -5.33 -5.82 13.89
CA ARG A 125 -3.86 -5.78 13.95
C ARG A 125 -3.18 -5.32 12.66
N VAL A 126 -3.75 -4.32 11.98
CA VAL A 126 -3.06 -3.69 10.84
C VAL A 126 -1.73 -3.06 11.25
N ASP A 127 -0.78 -2.99 10.32
CA ASP A 127 0.55 -2.40 10.53
C ASP A 127 0.59 -0.89 10.29
N GLY A 128 -0.45 -0.35 9.65
CA GLY A 128 -0.59 1.08 9.40
C GLY A 128 -2.01 1.47 9.05
N ILE A 129 -2.32 2.74 9.28
CA ILE A 129 -3.59 3.37 8.92
C ILE A 129 -3.25 4.62 8.12
N ILE A 130 -3.81 4.73 6.92
CA ILE A 130 -3.86 5.94 6.12
C ILE A 130 -5.15 6.67 6.52
N THR A 131 -5.00 7.92 6.93
CA THR A 131 -6.08 8.78 7.45
C THR A 131 -5.90 10.20 6.92
N ASP A 132 -7.02 10.90 6.78
CA ASP A 132 -7.04 12.34 6.49
C ASP A 132 -6.79 13.19 7.75
N ASP A 133 -6.91 12.60 8.96
CA ASP A 133 -6.68 13.27 10.24
C ASP A 133 -5.63 12.52 11.10
N PRO A 134 -4.34 12.65 10.76
CA PRO A 134 -3.27 11.97 11.49
C PRO A 134 -3.10 12.49 12.92
N GLU A 135 -3.45 13.75 13.20
CA GLU A 135 -3.36 14.32 14.54
C GLU A 135 -4.39 13.67 15.48
N ALA A 136 -5.65 13.59 15.05
CA ALA A 136 -6.69 12.93 15.83
C ALA A 136 -6.40 11.43 16.02
N LEU A 137 -5.91 10.74 14.98
CA LEU A 137 -5.52 9.33 15.10
C LEU A 137 -4.40 9.13 16.14
N ILE A 138 -3.36 9.97 16.12
CA ILE A 138 -2.27 9.91 17.11
C ILE A 138 -2.80 10.16 18.53
N GLY A 139 -3.64 11.19 18.69
CA GLY A 139 -4.27 11.50 19.98
C GLY A 139 -5.09 10.32 20.50
N TRP A 140 -5.93 9.73 19.64
CA TRP A 140 -6.73 8.56 19.98
C TRP A 140 -5.86 7.34 20.35
N LEU A 141 -4.81 7.03 19.58
CA LEU A 141 -3.87 5.95 19.88
C LEU A 141 -3.20 6.14 21.26
N GLY A 142 -2.88 7.38 21.64
CA GLY A 142 -2.28 7.70 22.94
C GLY A 142 -3.22 7.54 24.14
N THR A 143 -4.54 7.41 23.92
CA THR A 143 -5.52 7.18 24.99
C THR A 143 -5.82 5.70 25.22
N ARG A 144 -5.29 4.82 24.38
CA ARG A 144 -5.49 3.37 24.49
C ARG A 144 -4.69 2.82 25.69
N PRO A 145 -5.26 1.87 26.46
CA PRO A 145 -4.60 1.24 27.60
C PRO A 145 -3.44 0.32 27.18
#